data_AF-A0A2N5AJN1-F1
#
_entry.id   AF-A0A2N5AJN1-F1
#
_cell.length_a   1.000
_cell.length_b   1.000
_cell.length_c   1.000
_cell.angle_alpha   90.00
_cell.angle_beta   90.00
_cell.angle_gamma   90.00
#
_symmetry.space_group_name_H-M   'P 1'
#
loop_
_entity.id
_entity.type
_entity.pdbx_description
1 polymer ?
#
loop_
_entity_poly.entity_id
_entity_poly.type
_entity_poly.pdbx_seq_one_letter_code
_entity_poly.pdbx_strand_id
1 'polypeptide(L)' 'ISTLSKVQVRMPEEVEAMEQQRREEAERLAQMQQLSHQSDDEAAAEDLAAQTGERKVGRNDPCPCGSGKKYKQCHGRLS' A
#
# COMPACT_ATOMS: atom_id res chain seq x y z
N ILE A 1 -47.33 33.09 7.99
CA ILE A 1 -46.15 33.37 7.13
C ILE A 1 -45.68 32.03 6.60
N SER A 2 -45.87 31.74 5.30
CA SER A 2 -45.45 30.47 4.69
C SER A 2 -44.16 30.72 3.92
N THR A 3 -43.05 30.15 4.39
CA THR A 3 -41.76 30.22 3.69
C THR A 3 -41.73 29.12 2.63
N LEU A 4 -41.99 29.49 1.38
CA LEU A 4 -41.80 28.60 0.23
C LEU A 4 -40.30 28.54 -0.11
N SER A 5 -39.69 27.36 0.06
CA SER A 5 -38.33 27.09 -0.39
C SER A 5 -38.33 26.71 -1.87
N LYS A 6 -37.59 27.44 -2.70
CA LYS A 6 -37.48 27.20 -4.14
C LYS A 6 -36.45 26.09 -4.38
N VAL A 7 -36.93 24.88 -4.67
CA VAL A 7 -36.07 23.77 -5.10
C VAL A 7 -35.83 23.91 -6.61
N GLN A 8 -34.58 24.15 -7.01
CA GLN A 8 -34.17 24.08 -8.41
C GLN A 8 -33.71 22.65 -8.72
N VAL A 9 -34.48 21.96 -9.56
CA VAL A 9 -34.12 20.64 -10.09
C VAL A 9 -33.14 20.88 -11.24
N ARG A 10 -31.92 20.36 -11.13
CA ARG A 10 -30.93 20.42 -12.22
C ARG A 10 -31.40 19.56 -13.39
N MET A 11 -31.10 19.99 -14.61
CA MET A 11 -31.43 19.23 -15.80
C MET A 11 -30.70 17.88 -15.75
N PRO A 12 -31.31 16.78 -16.22
CA PRO A 12 -30.71 15.45 -16.16
C PRO A 12 -29.33 15.38 -16.86
N GLU A 13 -29.14 16.12 -17.97
CA GLU A 13 -27.85 16.21 -18.66
C GLU A 13 -26.73 16.83 -17.80
N GLU A 14 -27.04 17.83 -16.97
CA GLU A 14 -26.04 18.45 -16.09
C GLU A 14 -25.58 17.49 -14.98
N VAL A 15 -26.47 16.61 -14.54
CA VAL A 15 -26.15 15.57 -13.55
C VAL A 15 -25.25 14.51 -14.18
N GLU A 16 -25.59 14.05 -15.38
CA GLU A 16 -24.81 13.06 -16.13
C GLU A 16 -23.40 13.57 -16.45
N ALA A 17 -23.26 14.82 -16.90
CA ALA A 17 -21.96 15.43 -17.20
C ALA A 17 -21.07 15.55 -15.94
N MET A 18 -21.65 15.90 -14.80
CA MET A 18 -20.93 15.99 -13.53
C MET A 18 -20.50 14.61 -13.03
N GLU A 19 -21.34 13.59 -13.19
CA GLU A 19 -21.00 12.22 -12.83
C GLU A 19 -19.87 11.66 -13.71
N GLN A 20 -19.87 11.97 -15.01
CA GLN A 20 -18.77 11.61 -15.92
C GLN A 20 -17.46 12.25 -15.48
N GLN A 21 -17.44 13.56 -15.21
CA GLN A 21 -16.24 14.25 -14.71
C GLN A 21 -15.71 13.64 -13.40
N ARG A 22 -16.61 13.30 -12.46
CA ARG A 22 -16.21 12.66 -11.20
C ARG A 22 -15.64 11.26 -11.40
N ARG A 23 -16.14 10.49 -12.38
CA ARG A 23 -15.60 9.17 -12.71
C ARG A 23 -14.21 9.28 -13.33
N GLU A 24 -14.02 10.17 -14.30
CA GLU A 24 -12.72 10.41 -14.94
C GLU A 24 -11.65 10.86 -13.93
N GLU A 25 -12.01 11.76 -13.01
CA GLU A 25 -11.10 12.23 -11.96
C GLU A 25 -10.74 11.09 -10.98
N ALA A 26 -11.72 10.27 -10.59
CA ALA A 26 -11.49 9.10 -9.75
C ALA A 26 -10.59 8.05 -10.44
N GLU A 27 -10.80 7.80 -11.73
CA GLU A 27 -9.95 6.91 -12.53
C GLU A 27 -8.52 7.45 -12.64
N ARG A 28 -8.35 8.75 -12.87
CA ARG A 28 -7.02 9.40 -12.92
C ARG A 28 -6.30 9.29 -11.58
N LEU A 29 -6.99 9.55 -10.47
CA LEU A 29 -6.44 9.38 -9.12
C LEU A 29 -6.04 7.93 -8.84
N ALA A 30 -6.90 6.96 -9.22
CA ALA A 30 -6.61 5.55 -9.07
C ALA A 30 -5.38 5.12 -9.89
N GLN A 31 -5.25 5.60 -11.13
CA GLN A 31 -4.08 5.33 -11.98
C GLN A 31 -2.80 5.90 -11.36
N MET A 32 -2.84 7.14 -10.86
CA MET A 32 -1.70 7.75 -10.19
C MET A 32 -1.27 6.96 -8.94
N GLN A 33 -2.25 6.52 -8.13
CA GLN A 33 -1.99 5.70 -6.95
C GLN A 33 -1.40 4.33 -7.29
N GLN A 34 -1.83 3.70 -8.39
CA GLN A 34 -1.24 2.43 -8.84
C GLN A 34 0.22 2.57 -9.28
N LEU A 35 0.57 3.66 -9.97
CA LEU A 35 1.94 3.94 -10.38
C LEU A 35 2.84 4.20 -9.17
N SER A 36 2.37 4.95 -8.17
CA SER A 36 3.16 5.22 -6.96
C SER A 36 3.44 3.96 -6.15
N HIS A 37 2.45 3.07 -5.98
CA HIS A 37 2.67 1.81 -5.28
C HIS A 37 3.67 0.90 -5.99
N GLN A 38 3.63 0.82 -7.33
CA GLN A 38 4.61 0.03 -8.10
C GLN A 38 6.04 0.56 -7.91
N SER A 39 6.24 1.88 -7.97
CA SER A 39 7.56 2.46 -7.79
C SER A 39 8.13 2.27 -6.38
N ASP A 40 7.27 2.30 -5.35
CA ASP A 40 7.68 2.10 -3.96
C ASP A 40 8.08 0.62 -3.71
N ASP A 41 7.36 -0.34 -4.30
CA ASP A 41 7.69 -1.77 -4.23
C ASP A 41 9.01 -2.10 -4.97
N GLU A 42 9.24 -1.51 -6.15
CA GLU A 42 10.50 -1.67 -6.88
C GLU A 42 11.69 -1.06 -6.12
N ALA A 43 11.53 0.16 -5.60
CA ALA A 43 12.57 0.81 -4.80
C ALA A 43 12.87 0.05 -3.49
N ALA A 44 11.83 -0.47 -2.82
CA ALA A 44 12.01 -1.29 -1.62
C ALA A 44 12.69 -2.64 -1.94
N ALA A 45 12.35 -3.27 -3.07
CA ALA A 45 12.99 -4.51 -3.51
C ALA A 45 14.47 -4.30 -3.86
N GLU A 46 14.82 -3.17 -4.50
CA GLU A 46 16.21 -2.81 -4.82
C GLU A 46 17.03 -2.55 -3.54
N ASP A 47 16.46 -1.84 -2.56
CA ASP A 47 17.14 -1.56 -1.29
C ASP A 47 17.29 -2.83 -0.42
N LEU A 48 16.29 -3.71 -0.44
CA LEU A 48 16.37 -5.06 0.15
C LEU A 48 17.47 -5.90 -0.52
N ALA A 49 17.56 -5.90 -1.85
CA ALA A 49 18.58 -6.64 -2.60
C ALA A 49 20.00 -6.13 -2.27
N ALA A 50 20.19 -4.80 -2.17
CA ALA A 50 21.46 -4.19 -1.78
C ALA A 50 21.85 -4.54 -0.33
N GLN A 51 20.89 -4.64 0.59
CA GLN A 51 21.11 -5.05 1.98
C GLN A 51 21.35 -6.55 2.18
N THR A 52 21.14 -7.40 1.17
CA THR A 52 21.24 -8.88 1.30
C THR A 52 22.70 -9.41 1.21
N GLY A 53 23.71 -8.54 1.17
CA GLY A 53 25.13 -8.95 1.31
C GLY A 53 25.44 -9.64 2.65
N GLU A 54 24.68 -9.31 3.69
CA GLU A 54 24.72 -9.96 5.00
C GLU A 54 23.37 -10.65 5.25
N ARG A 55 23.29 -11.97 4.98
CA ARG A 55 22.10 -12.75 5.33
C ARG A 55 21.90 -12.69 6.86
N LYS A 56 21.02 -11.80 7.31
CA LYS A 56 20.57 -11.74 8.70
C LYS A 56 19.89 -13.06 9.02
N VAL A 57 20.55 -13.92 9.80
CA VAL A 57 20.00 -15.21 10.25
C VAL A 57 18.73 -14.92 11.04
N GLY A 58 17.59 -15.42 10.55
CA GLY A 58 16.30 -15.24 11.21
C GLY A 58 16.27 -15.97 12.55
N ARG A 59 15.55 -15.42 13.53
CA ARG A 59 15.51 -15.97 14.90
C ARG A 59 15.03 -17.43 14.97
N ASN A 60 14.22 -17.88 14.00
CA ASN A 60 13.70 -19.24 13.91
C ASN A 60 14.50 -20.17 12.99
N ASP A 61 15.47 -19.64 12.24
CA ASP A 61 16.28 -20.40 11.30
C ASP A 61 17.22 -21.36 12.04
N PRO A 62 17.70 -22.42 11.37
CA PRO A 62 18.74 -23.29 11.93
C PRO A 62 19.96 -22.46 12.34
N CYS A 63 20.45 -22.70 13.56
CA CYS A 63 21.58 -21.95 14.08
C CYS A 63 22.85 -22.28 13.29
N PRO A 64 23.62 -21.27 12.81
CA PRO A 64 24.78 -21.48 11.94
C PRO A 64 25.94 -22.22 12.60
N CYS A 65 25.88 -22.47 13.91
CA CYS A 65 26.86 -23.27 14.66
C CYS A 65 26.75 -24.79 14.42
N GLY A 66 25.80 -25.26 13.61
CA GLY A 66 25.62 -26.68 13.30
C GLY A 66 24.96 -27.50 14.41
N SER A 67 24.41 -26.86 15.45
CA SER A 67 23.79 -27.56 16.59
C SER A 67 22.43 -28.22 16.29
N GLY A 68 21.87 -28.00 15.10
CA GLY A 68 20.53 -28.45 14.71
C GLY A 68 19.36 -27.74 15.42
N LYS A 69 19.66 -26.79 16.33
CA LYS A 69 18.65 -26.01 17.07
C LYS A 69 18.32 -24.73 16.32
N LYS A 70 17.10 -24.19 16.53
CA LYS A 70 16.72 -22.85 16.03
C LYS A 70 17.61 -21.78 16.67
N TYR A 71 17.96 -20.72 15.94
CA TYR A 71 18.85 -19.64 16.42
C TYR A 71 18.41 -19.10 17.79
N LYS A 72 17.11 -18.85 18.00
CA LYS A 72 16.53 -18.40 19.29
C LYS A 72 16.75 -19.33 20.49
N GLN A 73 17.02 -20.61 20.25
CA GLN A 73 17.24 -21.64 21.28
C GLN A 73 18.73 -21.95 21.48
N CYS A 74 19.61 -21.27 20.76
CA CYS A 74 21.05 -21.47 20.81
C CYS A 74 21.73 -20.10 21.03
N HIS A 75 22.35 -19.53 19.99
CA HIS A 75 23.10 -18.27 20.10
C HIS A 75 22.21 -17.02 20.18
N GLY A 76 20.94 -17.11 19.78
CA GLY A 76 19.93 -16.06 19.90
C GLY A 76 19.04 -16.18 21.15
N ARG A 77 19.50 -16.90 22.18
CA ARG A 77 18.75 -17.03 23.43
C ARG A 77 18.92 -15.77 24.26
N LEU A 78 17.84 -15.02 24.42
CA LEU A 78 17.75 -13.91 25.36
C LEU A 78 17.33 -14.52 26.71
N SER A 79 18.25 -14.49 27.68
CA SER A 79 18.01 -14.87 29.08
C SER A 79 17.18 -13.82 29.79
#